data_AF-A0A7C3B0Y7-F1
#
_entry.id   AF-A0A7C3B0Y7-F1
#
_cell.length_a   1.000
_cell.length_b   1.000
_cell.length_c   1.000
_cell.angle_alpha   90.00
_cell.angle_beta   90.00
_cell.angle_gamma   90.00
#
_symmetry.space_group_name_H-M   'P 1'
#
loop_
_entity.id
_entity.type
_entity.pdbx_description
1 polymer ?
#
loop_
_entity_poly.entity_id
_entity_poly.type
_entity_poly.pdbx_seq_one_letter_code
_entity_poly.pdbx_strand_id
1 'polypeptide(L)'
;MGIGSTEKGKLGELYVFSKLIEMGAMPFVPTADVKGIDAIVRKVDGTYIEIQIKTTWPPEQAGYFNVSGLVERENLFIVGVIMGLEKPETWILPSMIFIKNATVREKGTVHLLSLGLGETKLEKSRREELAEYREAWHLLTGNPKGKPQASSGRRSNMKCHSCHHEMDKNLHCLIAQPSEIIDKHLAEYFKGYRTELWKCPQCGHHKIFIYRNDYPHFDVPLGKLR
;
A
#
# COMPACT_ATOMS: atom_id res chain seq x y z
N MET A 1 22.00 4.96 -20.91
CA MET A 1 21.02 6.05 -20.92
C MET A 1 20.58 6.28 -19.49
N GLY A 2 20.70 7.51 -18.98
CA GLY A 2 20.21 7.84 -17.64
C GLY A 2 18.69 7.99 -17.65
N ILE A 3 18.03 7.64 -16.55
CA ILE A 3 16.58 7.80 -16.36
C ILE A 3 16.25 9.30 -16.30
N GLY A 4 15.30 9.76 -17.10
CA GLY A 4 14.87 11.16 -17.14
C GLY A 4 14.14 11.61 -15.86
N SER A 5 14.02 12.92 -15.63
CA SER A 5 13.34 13.47 -14.44
C SER A 5 11.87 13.04 -14.33
N THR A 6 11.14 13.03 -15.45
CA THR A 6 9.74 12.55 -15.52
C THR A 6 9.63 11.07 -15.17
N GLU A 7 10.53 10.24 -15.69
CA GLU A 7 10.56 8.80 -15.40
C GLU A 7 10.90 8.54 -13.93
N LYS A 8 11.86 9.27 -13.36
CA LYS A 8 12.19 9.23 -11.93
C LYS A 8 10.99 9.56 -11.04
N GLY A 9 10.22 10.59 -11.41
CA GLY A 9 8.98 10.95 -10.73
C GLY A 9 7.99 9.80 -10.74
N LYS A 10 7.71 9.26 -11.93
CA LYS A 10 6.75 8.16 -12.12
C LYS A 10 7.12 6.88 -11.37
N LEU A 11 8.41 6.54 -11.32
CA LEU A 11 8.88 5.38 -10.55
C LEU A 11 8.62 5.53 -9.04
N GLY A 12 8.81 6.73 -8.49
CA GLY A 12 8.47 7.00 -7.09
C GLY A 12 6.97 6.92 -6.82
N GLU A 13 6.13 7.45 -7.72
CA GLU A 13 4.67 7.29 -7.62
C GLU A 13 4.26 5.82 -7.60
N LEU A 14 4.74 5.02 -8.56
CA LEU A 14 4.43 3.59 -8.65
C LEU A 14 4.87 2.83 -7.40
N TYR A 15 6.03 3.18 -6.83
CA TYR A 15 6.49 2.63 -5.57
C TYR A 15 5.53 2.95 -4.42
N VAL A 16 5.12 4.22 -4.25
CA VAL A 16 4.16 4.59 -3.20
C VAL A 16 2.83 3.88 -3.38
N PHE A 17 2.33 3.77 -4.62
CA PHE A 17 1.08 3.07 -4.91
C PHE A 17 1.18 1.58 -4.58
N SER A 18 2.29 0.92 -4.89
CA SER A 18 2.48 -0.50 -4.53
C SER A 18 2.48 -0.68 -3.01
N LYS A 19 3.18 0.20 -2.27
CA LYS A 19 3.20 0.18 -0.80
C LYS A 19 1.81 0.39 -0.19
N LEU A 20 1.00 1.30 -0.73
CA LEU A 20 -0.37 1.51 -0.28
C LEU A 20 -1.23 0.25 -0.51
N ILE A 21 -1.14 -0.36 -1.69
CA ILE A 21 -1.89 -1.58 -2.04
C ILE A 21 -1.48 -2.76 -1.16
N GLU A 22 -0.18 -2.96 -0.94
CA GLU A 22 0.36 -3.98 -0.03
C GLU A 22 -0.18 -3.85 1.40
N MET A 23 -0.52 -2.63 1.82
CA MET A 23 -1.07 -2.33 3.14
C MET A 23 -2.60 -2.32 3.18
N GLY A 24 -3.26 -2.74 2.10
CA GLY A 24 -4.71 -2.84 2.01
C GLY A 24 -5.42 -1.51 1.72
N ALA A 25 -4.70 -0.45 1.36
CA ALA A 25 -5.27 0.80 0.92
C ALA A 25 -5.47 0.80 -0.61
N MET A 26 -6.49 1.53 -1.07
CA MET A 26 -6.76 1.70 -2.50
C MET A 26 -6.51 3.16 -2.89
N PRO A 27 -5.41 3.46 -3.61
CA PRO A 27 -5.17 4.80 -4.13
C PRO A 27 -6.05 5.09 -5.35
N PHE A 28 -6.66 6.26 -5.38
CA PHE A 28 -7.37 6.83 -6.52
C PHE A 28 -6.47 7.88 -7.18
N VAL A 29 -6.05 7.62 -8.41
CA VAL A 29 -5.14 8.51 -9.16
C VAL A 29 -5.97 9.46 -10.02
N PRO A 30 -5.80 10.78 -9.89
CA PRO A 30 -6.48 11.75 -10.76
C PRO A 30 -6.13 11.54 -12.24
N THR A 31 -7.11 11.73 -13.13
CA THR A 31 -6.89 11.61 -14.59
C THR A 31 -6.01 12.73 -15.16
N ALA A 32 -5.96 13.88 -14.47
CA ALA A 32 -5.14 15.02 -14.83
C ALA A 32 -4.42 15.54 -13.59
N ASP A 33 -3.30 16.23 -13.77
CA ASP A 33 -2.63 16.95 -12.68
C ASP A 33 -3.52 18.11 -12.22
N VAL A 34 -4.19 17.90 -11.09
CA VAL A 34 -5.06 18.88 -10.45
C VAL A 34 -4.41 19.28 -9.14
N LYS A 35 -3.85 20.50 -9.12
CA LYS A 35 -3.24 21.11 -7.92
C LYS A 35 -2.08 20.29 -7.34
N GLY A 36 -1.37 19.50 -8.15
CA GLY A 36 -0.21 18.72 -7.72
C GLY A 36 -0.54 17.53 -6.82
N ILE A 37 -1.78 17.02 -6.87
CA ILE A 37 -2.19 15.82 -6.13
C ILE A 37 -1.97 14.60 -7.00
N ASP A 38 -1.16 13.66 -6.51
CA ASP A 38 -0.78 12.44 -7.23
C ASP A 38 -1.73 11.28 -6.92
N ALA A 39 -2.32 11.25 -5.72
CA ALA A 39 -3.33 10.27 -5.34
C ALA A 39 -4.25 10.76 -4.21
N ILE A 40 -5.41 10.13 -4.13
CA ILE A 40 -6.33 10.23 -2.99
C ILE A 40 -6.48 8.84 -2.39
N VAL A 41 -6.46 8.72 -1.06
CA VAL A 41 -6.71 7.45 -0.36
C VAL A 41 -7.94 7.60 0.52
N ARG A 42 -8.82 6.60 0.49
CA ARG A 42 -9.94 6.49 1.43
C ARG A 42 -9.50 5.70 2.66
N LYS A 43 -9.59 6.31 3.84
CA LYS A 43 -9.33 5.68 5.14
C LYS A 43 -10.48 4.76 5.55
N VAL A 44 -10.21 3.89 6.53
CA VAL A 44 -11.19 2.95 7.09
C VAL A 44 -12.41 3.67 7.70
N ASP A 45 -12.20 4.85 8.29
CA ASP A 45 -13.26 5.70 8.84
C ASP A 45 -14.12 6.40 7.76
N GLY A 46 -13.81 6.20 6.48
CA GLY A 46 -14.52 6.79 5.35
C GLY A 46 -14.03 8.16 4.93
N THR A 47 -13.09 8.77 5.66
CA THR A 47 -12.48 10.05 5.28
C THR A 47 -11.50 9.88 4.11
N TYR A 48 -11.19 10.98 3.43
CA TYR A 48 -10.26 11.01 2.31
C TYR A 48 -9.03 11.84 2.66
N ILE A 49 -7.88 11.35 2.24
CA ILE A 49 -6.63 12.09 2.28
C ILE A 49 -6.09 12.31 0.87
N GLU A 50 -5.51 13.49 0.66
CA GLU A 50 -4.78 13.86 -0.53
C GLU A 50 -3.29 13.56 -0.32
N ILE A 51 -2.63 13.07 -1.37
CA ILE A 51 -1.21 12.72 -1.35
C ILE A 51 -0.51 13.45 -2.50
N GLN A 52 0.59 14.12 -2.17
CA GLN A 52 1.56 14.61 -3.13
C GLN A 52 2.89 13.90 -2.91
N ILE A 53 3.46 13.35 -3.97
CA ILE A 53 4.65 12.50 -3.97
C ILE A 53 5.82 13.32 -4.53
N LYS A 54 6.97 13.28 -3.85
CA LYS A 54 8.22 13.89 -4.32
C LYS A 54 9.33 12.86 -4.26
N THR A 55 9.98 12.65 -5.40
CA THR A 55 11.00 11.62 -5.56
C THR A 55 12.38 12.26 -5.73
N THR A 56 13.37 11.74 -5.01
CA THR A 56 14.78 12.14 -5.09
C THR A 56 15.66 10.91 -5.31
N TRP A 57 16.87 11.10 -5.84
CA TRP A 57 17.79 10.00 -6.19
C TRP A 57 19.23 10.38 -5.84
N PRO A 58 20.04 9.51 -5.23
CA PRO A 58 21.47 9.78 -5.09
C PRO A 58 22.19 9.75 -6.44
N PRO A 59 23.35 10.42 -6.57
CA PRO A 59 23.92 11.34 -5.58
C PRO A 59 23.22 12.72 -5.57
N GLU A 60 22.40 13.01 -6.58
CA GLU A 60 21.84 14.33 -6.82
C GLU A 60 20.55 14.60 -6.01
N GLN A 61 20.65 15.46 -4.99
CA GLN A 61 19.48 15.93 -4.22
C GLN A 61 18.76 14.84 -3.39
N ALA A 62 19.44 13.75 -3.04
CA ALA A 62 18.87 12.71 -2.16
C ALA A 62 18.34 13.32 -0.85
N GLY A 63 17.04 13.18 -0.61
CA GLY A 63 16.37 13.73 0.57
C GLY A 63 16.05 15.23 0.51
N TYR A 64 16.20 15.90 -0.63
CA TYR A 64 15.79 17.29 -0.83
C TYR A 64 14.45 17.36 -1.56
N PHE A 65 13.37 17.58 -0.81
CA PHE A 65 12.01 17.59 -1.34
C PHE A 65 11.51 19.02 -1.55
N ASN A 66 11.27 19.39 -2.81
CA ASN A 66 10.72 20.69 -3.18
C ASN A 66 9.23 20.57 -3.51
N VAL A 67 8.41 21.43 -2.90
CA VAL A 67 6.98 21.55 -3.20
C VAL A 67 6.63 23.01 -3.47
N SER A 68 6.19 23.29 -4.70
CA SER A 68 5.78 24.63 -5.12
C SER A 68 4.29 24.85 -4.86
N GLY A 69 3.93 26.05 -4.39
CA GLY A 69 2.54 26.44 -4.16
C GLY A 69 1.83 25.61 -3.09
N LEU A 70 2.58 25.02 -2.16
CA LEU A 70 2.01 24.21 -1.09
C LEU A 70 1.16 25.09 -0.16
N VAL A 71 -0.11 24.70 -0.01
CA VAL A 71 -1.02 25.30 0.96
C VAL A 71 -1.31 24.24 2.02
N GLU A 72 -1.25 24.63 3.28
CA GLU A 72 -1.58 23.78 4.41
C GLU A 72 -3.03 23.28 4.32
N ARG A 73 -3.23 21.97 4.46
CA ARG A 73 -4.54 21.32 4.55
C ARG A 73 -4.47 20.15 5.51
N GLU A 74 -5.51 19.99 6.34
CA GLU A 74 -5.60 18.93 7.34
C GLU A 74 -5.53 17.51 6.75
N ASN A 75 -6.03 17.34 5.52
CA ASN A 75 -6.09 16.06 4.84
C ASN A 75 -5.01 15.88 3.76
N LEU A 76 -4.04 16.78 3.62
CA LEU A 76 -2.96 16.70 2.63
C LEU A 76 -1.67 16.17 3.25
N PHE A 77 -1.07 15.17 2.62
CA PHE A 77 0.21 14.57 2.99
C PHE A 77 1.23 14.72 1.87
N ILE A 78 2.47 15.00 2.27
CA ILE A 78 3.64 14.99 1.38
C ILE A 78 4.41 13.70 1.63
N VAL A 79 4.58 12.90 0.58
CA VAL A 79 5.32 11.64 0.60
C VAL A 79 6.63 11.83 -0.14
N GLY A 80 7.72 12.01 0.62
CA GLY A 80 9.07 12.07 0.11
C GLY A 80 9.66 10.68 -0.04
N VAL A 81 10.13 10.32 -1.24
CA VAL A 81 10.79 9.04 -1.52
C VAL A 81 12.22 9.28 -1.96
N ILE A 82 13.18 8.67 -1.26
CA ILE A 82 14.58 8.58 -1.69
C ILE A 82 14.76 7.23 -2.38
N MET A 83 14.79 7.26 -3.71
CA MET A 83 15.01 6.09 -4.55
C MET A 83 16.51 5.83 -4.75
N GLY A 84 16.88 4.77 -5.47
CA GLY A 84 18.28 4.48 -5.82
C GLY A 84 19.17 3.98 -4.68
N LEU A 85 18.61 3.85 -3.46
CA LEU A 85 19.20 3.11 -2.35
C LEU A 85 18.89 1.60 -2.51
N GLU A 86 19.61 0.74 -1.77
CA GLU A 86 19.31 -0.71 -1.73
C GLU A 86 17.84 -0.96 -1.36
N LYS A 87 17.31 -0.16 -0.44
CA LYS A 87 15.89 -0.07 -0.12
C LYS A 87 15.45 1.39 -0.19
N PRO A 88 14.42 1.73 -0.99
CA PRO A 88 13.88 3.08 -1.00
C PRO A 88 13.46 3.51 0.39
N GLU A 89 13.76 4.76 0.73
CA GLU A 89 13.43 5.33 2.02
C GLU A 89 12.28 6.33 1.87
N THR A 90 11.25 6.18 2.69
CA THR A 90 10.02 6.98 2.60
C THR A 90 9.81 7.84 3.83
N TRP A 91 9.42 9.08 3.59
CA TRP A 91 9.03 10.07 4.60
C TRP A 91 7.60 10.54 4.31
N ILE A 92 6.72 10.41 5.30
CA ILE A 92 5.29 10.66 5.13
C ILE A 92 4.88 11.73 6.15
N LEU A 93 4.71 12.97 5.68
CA LEU A 93 4.47 14.12 6.54
C LEU A 93 3.10 14.74 6.23
N PRO A 94 2.29 15.09 7.24
CA PRO A 94 1.20 16.04 7.06
C PRO A 94 1.72 17.35 6.47
N SER A 95 0.94 18.01 5.62
CA SER A 95 1.33 19.27 4.96
C SER A 95 1.78 20.35 5.95
N MET A 96 1.09 20.49 7.09
CA MET A 96 1.46 21.39 8.19
C MET A 96 2.86 21.09 8.75
N ILE A 97 3.18 19.81 8.98
CA ILE A 97 4.49 19.40 9.48
C ILE A 97 5.57 19.65 8.42
N PHE A 98 5.26 19.39 7.15
CA PHE A 98 6.18 19.70 6.05
C PHE A 98 6.50 21.19 6.00
N ILE A 99 5.47 22.05 5.98
CA ILE A 99 5.62 23.52 5.91
C ILE A 99 6.44 24.04 7.10
N LYS A 100 6.13 23.60 8.32
CA LYS A 100 6.82 24.02 9.55
C LYS A 100 8.33 23.73 9.51
N ASN A 101 8.73 22.64 8.86
CA ASN A 101 10.13 22.18 8.82
C ASN A 101 10.86 22.52 7.52
N ALA A 102 10.15 23.06 6.53
CA ALA A 102 10.70 23.42 5.25
C ALA A 102 11.29 24.84 5.26
N THR A 103 12.40 25.02 4.56
CA THR A 103 12.92 26.35 4.22
C THR A 103 12.12 26.89 3.04
N VAL A 104 11.59 28.10 3.17
CA VAL A 104 10.86 28.77 2.10
C VAL A 104 11.84 29.48 1.15
N ARG A 105 11.67 29.28 -0.16
CA ARG A 105 12.49 29.87 -1.23
C ARG A 105 11.61 30.61 -2.24
N GLU A 106 12.25 31.27 -3.20
CA GLU A 106 11.59 31.90 -4.36
C GLU A 106 10.46 32.88 -3.98
N LYS A 107 10.76 33.79 -3.04
CA LYS A 107 9.79 34.80 -2.56
C LYS A 107 8.53 34.21 -1.94
N GLY A 108 8.59 33.02 -1.34
CA GLY A 108 7.46 32.45 -0.60
C GLY A 108 6.77 31.29 -1.30
N THR A 109 7.18 30.92 -2.51
CA THR A 109 6.40 30.00 -3.35
C THR A 109 6.85 28.55 -3.28
N VAL A 110 8.09 28.29 -2.85
CA VAL A 110 8.66 26.94 -2.81
C VAL A 110 9.04 26.55 -1.38
N HIS A 111 8.50 25.45 -0.90
CA HIS A 111 8.88 24.82 0.36
C HIS A 111 9.91 23.72 0.10
N LEU A 112 11.14 23.90 0.57
CA LEU A 112 12.19 22.89 0.52
C LEU A 112 12.35 22.22 1.89
N LEU A 113 12.04 20.93 1.96
CA LEU A 113 12.42 20.09 3.09
C LEU A 113 13.72 19.35 2.76
N SER A 114 14.78 19.63 3.52
CA SER A 114 16.07 18.95 3.37
C SER A 114 16.24 17.91 4.47
N LEU A 115 16.08 16.65 4.10
CA LEU A 115 16.31 15.46 4.92
C LEU A 115 17.63 14.77 4.57
N GLY A 116 18.32 15.17 3.49
CA GLY A 116 19.67 14.74 3.09
C GLY A 116 19.93 13.22 3.21
N LEU A 117 21.21 12.85 3.23
CA LEU A 117 21.65 11.55 3.75
C LEU A 117 22.26 11.69 5.16
N GLY A 118 21.98 12.81 5.83
CA GLY A 118 22.53 13.13 7.15
C GLY A 118 24.03 13.46 7.08
N GLU A 119 24.48 14.15 6.03
CA GLU A 119 25.89 14.52 5.89
C GLU A 119 26.22 15.74 6.76
N THR A 120 25.28 16.68 6.85
CA THR A 120 25.41 17.88 7.69
C THR A 120 24.77 17.69 9.07
N LYS A 121 25.24 18.45 10.07
CA LYS A 121 24.65 18.45 11.44
C LYS A 121 23.16 18.82 11.43
N LEU A 122 22.77 19.77 10.58
CA LEU A 122 21.38 20.20 10.46
C LEU A 122 20.49 19.09 9.88
N GLU A 123 20.93 18.40 8.84
CA GLU A 123 20.19 17.27 8.27
C GLU A 123 20.06 16.12 9.25
N LYS A 124 21.13 15.80 10.00
CA LYS A 124 21.07 14.78 11.07
C LYS A 124 20.00 15.12 12.11
N SER A 125 20.05 16.35 12.64
CA SER A 125 19.06 16.84 13.62
C SER A 125 17.63 16.73 13.06
N ARG A 126 17.40 17.17 11.82
CA ARG A 126 16.06 17.14 11.24
C ARG A 126 15.55 15.72 10.98
N ARG A 127 16.41 14.80 10.54
CA ARG A 127 16.05 13.38 10.37
C ARG A 127 15.70 12.74 11.70
N GLU A 128 16.41 13.09 12.77
CA GLU A 128 16.13 12.62 14.14
C GLU A 128 14.80 13.20 14.65
N GLU A 129 14.59 14.51 14.51
CA GLU A 129 13.36 15.21 14.91
C GLU A 129 12.12 14.68 14.18
N LEU A 130 12.25 14.30 12.91
CA LEU A 130 11.16 13.81 12.08
C LEU A 130 11.11 12.29 11.97
N ALA A 131 11.90 11.56 12.76
CA ALA A 131 12.04 10.10 12.66
C ALA A 131 10.69 9.36 12.78
N GLU A 132 9.72 9.92 13.51
CA GLU A 132 8.37 9.35 13.63
C GLU A 132 7.61 9.24 12.30
N TYR A 133 7.93 10.14 11.34
CA TYR A 133 7.35 10.24 10.00
C TYR A 133 8.07 9.37 8.95
N ARG A 134 9.21 8.76 9.32
CA ARG A 134 9.91 7.81 8.48
C ARG A 134 9.12 6.50 8.41
N GLU A 135 8.84 6.01 7.21
CA GLU A 135 8.01 4.82 6.95
C GLU A 135 6.64 4.88 7.65
N ALA A 136 6.10 6.08 7.86
CA ALA A 136 4.88 6.32 8.64
C ALA A 136 3.59 6.01 7.86
N TRP A 137 3.54 4.87 7.16
CA TRP A 137 2.44 4.49 6.28
C TRP A 137 1.07 4.41 6.96
N HIS A 138 1.05 4.12 8.27
CA HIS A 138 -0.14 4.18 9.11
C HIS A 138 -0.90 5.52 9.03
N LEU A 139 -0.21 6.64 8.78
CA LEU A 139 -0.84 7.95 8.61
C LEU A 139 -1.73 8.02 7.37
N LEU A 140 -1.37 7.24 6.34
CA LEU A 140 -2.11 7.20 5.07
C LEU A 140 -3.23 6.15 5.08
N THR A 141 -2.99 5.01 5.72
CA THR A 141 -3.90 3.86 5.68
C THR A 141 -4.89 3.82 6.85
N GLY A 142 -4.58 4.50 7.96
CA GLY A 142 -5.30 4.36 9.22
C GLY A 142 -5.03 3.04 9.95
N ASN A 143 -4.11 2.20 9.45
CA ASN A 143 -3.71 0.95 10.09
C ASN A 143 -2.54 1.21 11.05
N PRO A 144 -2.62 0.89 12.36
CA PRO A 144 -1.52 1.11 13.30
C PRO A 144 -0.22 0.41 12.85
N LYS A 145 0.94 1.03 13.11
CA LYS A 145 2.27 0.55 12.69
C LYS A 145 2.45 -0.94 13.02
N GLY A 146 2.77 -1.76 12.01
CA GLY A 146 3.42 -3.06 12.25
C GLY A 146 2.55 -4.31 12.22
N LYS A 147 1.34 -4.28 11.66
CA LYS A 147 0.72 -5.53 11.18
C LYS A 147 0.54 -5.43 9.67
N PRO A 148 1.23 -6.28 8.86
CA PRO A 148 0.60 -6.73 7.62
C PRO A 148 -0.80 -7.15 8.03
N GLN A 149 -1.83 -6.55 7.45
CA GLN A 149 -3.14 -7.17 7.56
C GLN A 149 -2.96 -8.52 6.87
N ALA A 150 -2.74 -9.59 7.65
CA ALA A 150 -3.36 -10.86 7.32
C ALA A 150 -4.80 -10.48 7.11
N SER A 151 -5.24 -10.52 5.85
CA SER A 151 -6.57 -10.13 5.42
C SER A 151 -7.55 -10.34 6.55
N SER A 152 -7.93 -9.24 7.21
CA SER A 152 -8.87 -9.33 8.31
C SER A 152 -10.14 -9.83 7.66
N GLY A 153 -10.37 -11.14 7.78
CA GLY A 153 -11.57 -11.76 7.30
C GLY A 153 -12.69 -10.92 7.86
N ARG A 154 -13.42 -10.22 6.98
CA ARG A 154 -14.83 -9.99 7.25
C ARG A 154 -15.32 -11.34 7.77
N ARG A 155 -16.04 -11.36 8.90
CA ARG A 155 -16.94 -12.48 9.21
C ARG A 155 -17.95 -12.52 8.07
N SER A 156 -17.53 -13.04 6.93
CA SER A 156 -18.38 -13.29 5.79
C SER A 156 -18.95 -14.66 6.10
N ASN A 157 -20.11 -14.67 6.75
CA ASN A 157 -20.95 -15.86 6.75
C ASN A 157 -21.11 -16.26 5.29
N MET A 158 -20.61 -17.44 4.94
CA MET A 158 -20.72 -17.97 3.59
C MET A 158 -21.93 -18.88 3.54
N LYS A 159 -22.82 -18.67 2.57
CA LYS A 159 -23.92 -19.61 2.32
C LYS A 159 -23.42 -20.74 1.44
N CYS A 160 -23.63 -21.98 1.88
CA CYS A 160 -23.42 -23.16 1.05
C CYS A 160 -24.33 -23.06 -0.18
N HIS A 161 -23.79 -23.22 -1.39
CA HIS A 161 -24.60 -23.10 -2.61
C HIS A 161 -25.65 -24.20 -2.72
N SER A 162 -25.38 -25.38 -2.15
CA SER A 162 -26.27 -26.55 -2.26
C SER A 162 -27.41 -26.57 -1.25
N CYS A 163 -27.22 -26.04 -0.03
CA CYS A 163 -28.23 -26.11 1.04
C CYS A 163 -28.51 -24.78 1.74
N HIS A 164 -27.88 -23.69 1.27
CA HIS A 164 -27.98 -22.34 1.83
C HIS A 164 -27.58 -22.18 3.30
N HIS A 165 -27.04 -23.22 3.94
CA HIS A 165 -26.50 -23.18 5.29
C HIS A 165 -25.39 -22.12 5.42
N GLU A 166 -25.48 -21.27 6.43
CA GLU A 166 -24.45 -20.28 6.75
C GLU A 166 -23.29 -20.94 7.48
N MET A 167 -22.09 -20.79 6.93
CA MET A 167 -20.86 -21.35 7.46
C MET A 167 -19.96 -20.23 7.98
N ASP A 168 -19.46 -20.40 9.20
CA ASP A 168 -18.42 -19.53 9.76
C ASP A 168 -17.05 -19.89 9.17
N LYS A 169 -16.36 -18.86 8.67
CA LYS A 169 -15.04 -18.97 8.03
C LYS A 169 -13.94 -19.51 8.94
N ASN A 170 -14.10 -19.42 10.26
CA ASN A 170 -13.07 -19.84 11.21
C ASN A 170 -13.26 -21.28 11.72
N LEU A 171 -14.47 -21.84 11.58
CA LEU A 171 -14.81 -23.16 12.13
C LEU A 171 -14.77 -24.30 11.12
N HIS A 172 -14.94 -24.03 9.83
CA HIS A 172 -15.14 -25.08 8.81
C HIS A 172 -14.13 -25.03 7.65
N CYS A 173 -13.02 -24.28 7.81
CA CYS A 173 -11.94 -24.24 6.84
C CYS A 173 -10.90 -25.31 7.14
N LEU A 174 -10.64 -26.21 6.20
CA LEU A 174 -9.41 -27.00 6.19
C LEU A 174 -8.44 -26.34 5.23
N ILE A 175 -7.30 -25.88 5.75
CA ILE A 175 -6.19 -25.42 4.93
C ILE A 175 -5.47 -26.68 4.44
N ALA A 176 -5.44 -26.88 3.13
CA ALA A 176 -4.72 -27.99 2.51
C ALA A 176 -3.91 -27.48 1.31
N GLN A 177 -2.83 -28.18 1.00
CA GLN A 177 -1.96 -27.80 -0.12
C GLN A 177 -2.70 -28.03 -1.45
N PRO A 178 -2.46 -27.19 -2.49
CA PRO A 178 -3.14 -27.35 -3.78
C PRO A 178 -3.02 -28.77 -4.34
N SER A 179 -1.84 -29.39 -4.22
CA SER A 179 -1.57 -30.77 -4.67
C SER A 179 -2.41 -31.85 -3.99
N GLU A 180 -3.06 -31.56 -2.86
CA GLU A 180 -3.92 -32.49 -2.13
C GLU A 180 -5.38 -32.41 -2.58
N ILE A 181 -5.76 -31.35 -3.31
CA ILE A 181 -7.16 -30.99 -3.58
C ILE A 181 -7.46 -30.92 -5.09
N ILE A 182 -6.48 -30.53 -5.92
CA ILE A 182 -6.64 -30.36 -7.37
C ILE A 182 -5.65 -31.24 -8.15
N ASP A 183 -6.01 -31.58 -9.39
CA ASP A 183 -5.15 -32.36 -10.31
C ASP A 183 -3.73 -31.78 -10.39
N LYS A 184 -2.72 -32.65 -10.53
CA LYS A 184 -1.30 -32.26 -10.61
C LYS A 184 -1.03 -31.19 -11.67
N HIS A 185 -1.72 -31.23 -12.81
CA HIS A 185 -1.57 -30.21 -13.86
C HIS A 185 -2.09 -28.83 -13.41
N LEU A 186 -3.16 -28.78 -12.62
CA LEU A 186 -3.68 -27.53 -12.06
C LEU A 186 -2.85 -27.07 -10.85
N ALA A 187 -2.30 -28.00 -10.05
CA ALA A 187 -1.44 -27.67 -8.92
C ALA A 187 -0.20 -26.87 -9.33
N GLU A 188 0.41 -27.20 -10.48
CA GLU A 188 1.55 -26.43 -11.01
C GLU A 188 1.12 -25.03 -11.48
N TYR A 189 -0.08 -24.89 -12.06
CA TYR A 189 -0.62 -23.57 -12.45
C TYR A 189 -0.88 -22.66 -11.23
N PHE A 190 -1.30 -23.24 -10.10
CA PHE A 190 -1.58 -22.52 -8.85
C PHE A 190 -0.41 -22.52 -7.87
N LYS A 191 0.81 -22.79 -8.34
CA LYS A 191 2.02 -22.71 -7.52
C LYS A 191 2.21 -21.29 -6.98
N GLY A 192 2.27 -21.16 -5.65
CA GLY A 192 2.34 -19.87 -4.96
C GLY A 192 0.99 -19.24 -4.59
N TYR A 193 -0.13 -19.90 -4.89
CA TYR A 193 -1.46 -19.51 -4.43
C TYR A 193 -1.80 -20.25 -3.13
N ARG A 194 -2.58 -19.61 -2.26
CA ARG A 194 -3.16 -20.28 -1.09
C ARG A 194 -4.46 -20.94 -1.50
N THR A 195 -4.66 -22.19 -1.12
CA THR A 195 -5.90 -22.93 -1.35
C THR A 195 -6.61 -23.24 -0.04
N GLU A 196 -7.92 -23.07 -0.03
CA GLU A 196 -8.77 -23.47 1.09
C GLU A 196 -9.84 -24.44 0.60
N LEU A 197 -9.96 -25.58 1.28
CA LEU A 197 -11.05 -26.52 1.05
C LEU A 197 -12.08 -26.38 2.16
N TRP A 198 -13.31 -26.16 1.73
CA TRP A 198 -14.46 -26.02 2.59
C TRP A 198 -15.36 -27.24 2.44
N LYS A 199 -15.83 -27.80 3.55
CA LYS A 199 -16.86 -28.85 3.55
C LYS A 199 -18.04 -28.38 4.39
N CYS A 200 -19.21 -28.27 3.76
CA CYS A 200 -20.43 -27.93 4.46
C CYS A 200 -20.77 -29.03 5.47
N PRO A 201 -20.92 -28.73 6.77
CA PRO A 201 -21.26 -29.74 7.77
C PRO A 201 -22.68 -30.29 7.58
N GLN A 202 -23.59 -29.48 7.02
CA GLN A 202 -25.00 -29.88 6.87
C GLN A 202 -25.25 -30.80 5.67
N CYS A 203 -24.54 -30.62 4.55
CA CYS A 203 -24.82 -31.38 3.32
C CYS A 203 -23.59 -32.05 2.70
N GLY A 204 -22.40 -31.91 3.30
CA GLY A 204 -21.16 -32.47 2.79
C GLY A 204 -20.66 -31.85 1.48
N HIS A 205 -21.31 -30.80 0.96
CA HIS A 205 -20.89 -30.12 -0.26
C HIS A 205 -19.54 -29.44 -0.04
N HIS A 206 -18.65 -29.61 -1.00
CA HIS A 206 -17.31 -29.07 -0.91
C HIS A 206 -17.13 -27.86 -1.82
N LYS A 207 -16.30 -26.90 -1.39
CA LYS A 207 -16.01 -25.68 -2.13
C LYS A 207 -14.53 -25.36 -2.01
N ILE A 208 -13.89 -25.01 -3.12
CA ILE A 208 -12.47 -24.66 -3.15
C ILE A 208 -12.34 -23.18 -3.43
N PHE A 209 -11.53 -22.50 -2.61
CA PHE A 209 -11.11 -21.14 -2.84
C PHE A 209 -9.62 -21.11 -3.14
N ILE A 210 -9.25 -20.36 -4.17
CA ILE A 210 -7.86 -20.16 -4.56
C ILE A 210 -7.56 -18.67 -4.45
N TYR A 211 -6.56 -18.32 -3.65
CA TYR A 211 -6.20 -16.94 -3.33
C TYR A 211 -4.82 -16.57 -3.89
N ARG A 212 -4.71 -15.35 -4.45
CA ARG A 212 -3.44 -14.69 -4.77
C ARG A 212 -3.36 -13.42 -3.95
N ASN A 213 -2.33 -13.24 -3.13
CA ASN A 213 -2.19 -12.07 -2.25
C ASN A 213 -3.45 -11.79 -1.42
N ASP A 214 -4.03 -12.83 -0.79
CA ASP A 214 -5.24 -12.78 0.03
C ASP A 214 -6.58 -12.40 -0.64
N TYR A 215 -6.61 -12.18 -1.96
CA TYR A 215 -7.86 -11.98 -2.71
C TYR A 215 -8.33 -13.30 -3.35
N PRO A 216 -9.62 -13.67 -3.21
CA PRO A 216 -10.14 -14.87 -3.86
C PRO A 216 -10.14 -14.66 -5.37
N HIS A 217 -9.43 -15.52 -6.08
CA HIS A 217 -9.20 -15.40 -7.51
C HIS A 217 -10.20 -16.24 -8.32
N PHE A 218 -10.66 -17.37 -7.77
CA PHE A 218 -11.63 -18.27 -8.40
C PHE A 218 -12.51 -18.99 -7.38
N ASP A 219 -13.79 -19.14 -7.71
CA ASP A 219 -14.77 -19.99 -7.02
C ASP A 219 -15.05 -21.21 -7.92
N VAL A 220 -14.56 -22.39 -7.53
CA VAL A 220 -14.64 -23.59 -8.38
C VAL A 220 -15.48 -24.68 -7.71
N PRO A 221 -16.63 -25.05 -8.30
CA PRO A 221 -17.39 -26.22 -7.87
C PRO A 221 -16.60 -27.51 -8.10
N LEU A 222 -16.50 -28.35 -7.07
CA LEU A 222 -15.69 -29.59 -7.12
C LEU A 222 -16.14 -30.61 -8.16
N GLY A 223 -17.39 -30.54 -8.63
CA GLY A 223 -17.90 -31.37 -9.73
C GLY A 223 -17.27 -31.09 -11.10
N LYS A 224 -16.40 -30.08 -11.22
CA LYS A 224 -15.66 -29.74 -12.45
C LYS A 224 -14.15 -29.96 -12.34
N LEU A 225 -13.66 -30.55 -11.25
CA LEU A 225 -12.23 -30.74 -10.97
C LEU A 225 -11.81 -32.22 -10.94
N ARG A 226 -12.47 -33.05 -11.75
CA ARG A 226 -12.03 -34.40 -12.09
C ARG A 226 -12.00 -34.56 -13.59
#